data_AF-A0AAW1R101-F1
#
_entry.id   AF-A0AAW1R101-F1
#
_cell.length_a   1.000
_cell.length_b   1.000
_cell.length_c   1.000
_cell.angle_alpha   90.00
_cell.angle_beta   90.00
_cell.angle_gamma   90.00
#
_symmetry.space_group_name_H-M   'P 1'
#
loop_
_entity.id
_entity.type
_entity.pdbx_description
1 polymer ?
#
loop_
_entity_poly.entity_id
_entity_poly.type
_entity_poly.pdbx_seq_one_letter_code
_entity_poly.pdbx_strand_id
1 'polypeptide(L)'
;MYTVEDNVDSVRSAAVVNGVIDELCMAVQRRRAQAGHIAVAALGGSALLSSQYGEAAFMQVDCCQAARGRSLAPTEAVQSFLAEECAPIQAGPTRRTVMVLDSLSAFLFWDAAQGLQLLEQLTREPRLSAVLALVHTDMHPAWEVEEVRRLTSGTLEIRAAQDGAAPRRADGTLVLSLKRRTGRMRVEKEEYRVLPDGSLHRSPLAPADAGIPAAGALHGTAHGSRVSQARQVDPVRGGMRLSLTDTERAARNGVVLPWEHSQAGCASQDDLQPVALPGQRVAPDDAGATPAGMGFILYDRDSDNDDVDSDEDPDDDLDV
;
A
#
# COMPACT_ATOMS: atom_id res chain seq x y z
N MET A 1 11.84 -2.27 6.92
CA MET A 1 11.88 -3.28 5.83
C MET A 1 10.72 -3.00 4.88
N TYR A 2 10.91 -3.23 3.59
CA TYR A 2 9.90 -3.07 2.55
C TYR A 2 9.84 -4.33 1.71
N THR A 3 8.64 -4.73 1.27
CA THR A 3 8.47 -5.82 0.31
C THR A 3 7.94 -5.32 -1.00
N VAL A 4 8.39 -5.92 -2.09
CA VAL A 4 7.75 -5.86 -3.40
C VAL A 4 7.02 -7.17 -3.58
N GLU A 5 5.72 -7.09 -3.74
CA GLU A 5 4.85 -8.25 -3.89
C GLU A 5 4.49 -8.41 -5.36
N ASP A 6 4.77 -9.60 -5.85
CA ASP A 6 4.52 -10.02 -7.21
C ASP A 6 3.62 -11.25 -7.22
N ASN A 7 2.97 -11.53 -8.34
CA ASN A 7 2.23 -12.76 -8.59
C ASN A 7 2.35 -13.17 -10.07
N VAL A 8 1.91 -14.38 -10.41
CA VAL A 8 1.95 -14.89 -11.79
C VAL A 8 1.19 -14.01 -12.81
N ASP A 9 0.19 -13.26 -12.36
CA ASP A 9 -0.62 -12.39 -13.21
C ASP A 9 0.07 -11.04 -13.50
N SER A 10 1.02 -10.64 -12.66
CA SER A 10 1.75 -9.40 -12.82
C SER A 10 2.49 -9.35 -14.14
N VAL A 11 2.22 -8.30 -14.90
CA VAL A 11 2.86 -8.10 -16.19
C VAL A 11 4.20 -7.42 -15.98
N ARG A 12 5.29 -8.08 -16.40
CA ARG A 12 6.64 -7.50 -16.44
C ARG A 12 7.14 -6.99 -15.07
N SER A 13 6.82 -7.70 -14.00
CA SER A 13 7.27 -7.38 -12.64
C SER A 13 8.77 -7.17 -12.52
N ALA A 14 9.58 -7.95 -13.25
CA ALA A 14 11.03 -7.77 -13.31
C ALA A 14 11.44 -6.35 -13.76
N ALA A 15 10.75 -5.76 -14.75
CA ALA A 15 11.02 -4.40 -15.20
C ALA A 15 10.63 -3.35 -14.15
N VAL A 16 9.55 -3.59 -13.41
CA VAL A 16 9.11 -2.73 -12.30
C VAL A 16 10.15 -2.76 -11.17
N VAL A 17 10.56 -3.96 -10.74
CA VAL A 17 11.56 -4.16 -9.69
C VAL A 17 12.88 -3.50 -10.06
N ASN A 18 13.33 -3.73 -11.30
CA ASN A 18 14.51 -3.08 -11.86
C ASN A 18 14.40 -1.56 -11.83
N GLY A 19 13.27 -0.99 -12.26
CA GLY A 19 13.04 0.46 -12.19
C GLY A 19 13.08 1.02 -10.75
N VAL A 20 12.56 0.27 -9.77
CA VAL A 20 12.63 0.65 -8.34
C VAL A 20 14.08 0.63 -7.83
N ILE A 21 14.86 -0.38 -8.20
CA ILE A 21 16.28 -0.48 -7.84
C ILE A 21 17.07 0.66 -8.50
N ASP A 22 16.80 0.96 -9.76
CA ASP A 22 17.45 2.06 -10.47
C ASP A 22 17.18 3.41 -9.79
N GLU A 23 15.95 3.67 -9.37
CA GLU A 23 15.60 4.86 -8.61
C GLU A 23 16.31 4.94 -7.26
N LEU A 24 16.43 3.80 -6.57
CA LEU A 24 17.17 3.70 -5.32
C LEU A 24 18.66 4.00 -5.54
N CYS A 25 19.27 3.40 -6.55
CA CYS A 25 20.66 3.66 -6.97
C CYS A 25 20.88 5.14 -7.26
N MET A 26 19.98 5.75 -8.04
CA MET A 26 20.05 7.18 -8.35
C MET A 26 19.86 8.05 -7.10
N ALA A 27 19.00 7.67 -6.16
CA ALA A 27 18.82 8.38 -4.90
C ALA A 27 20.07 8.31 -4.00
N VAL A 28 20.73 7.16 -3.93
CA VAL A 28 21.99 6.97 -3.20
C VAL A 28 23.13 7.79 -3.83
N GLN A 29 23.31 7.70 -5.15
CA GLN A 29 24.33 8.46 -5.87
C GLN A 29 24.15 9.98 -5.73
N ARG A 30 22.90 10.46 -5.81
CA ARG A 30 22.57 11.88 -5.62
C ARG A 30 22.59 12.32 -4.15
N ARG A 31 22.94 11.43 -3.22
CA ARG A 31 22.93 11.67 -1.76
C ARG A 31 21.57 12.16 -1.24
N ARG A 32 20.49 11.74 -1.88
CA ARG A 32 19.10 11.98 -1.43
C ARG A 32 18.62 10.90 -0.46
N ALA A 33 19.27 9.73 -0.47
CA ALA A 33 19.05 8.67 0.51
C ALA A 33 20.04 8.81 1.70
N GLN A 34 19.63 8.31 2.86
CA GLN A 34 20.52 8.18 4.03
C GLN A 34 21.59 7.10 3.84
N ALA A 35 21.35 6.18 2.91
CA ALA A 35 22.26 5.09 2.60
C ALA A 35 23.42 5.55 1.70
N GLY A 36 24.59 4.94 1.91
CA GLY A 36 25.77 5.17 1.08
C GLY A 36 26.02 4.08 0.04
N HIS A 37 25.51 2.89 0.30
CA HIS A 37 25.75 1.69 -0.50
C HIS A 37 24.47 0.89 -0.67
N ILE A 38 24.39 0.15 -1.77
CA ILE A 38 23.34 -0.80 -2.09
C ILE A 38 23.99 -2.16 -2.25
N ALA A 39 23.48 -3.13 -1.52
CA ALA A 39 23.92 -4.51 -1.55
C ALA A 39 22.76 -5.38 -2.06
N VAL A 40 22.98 -6.13 -3.12
CA VAL A 40 21.98 -7.00 -3.76
C VAL A 40 22.37 -8.45 -3.53
N ALA A 41 21.52 -9.18 -2.82
CA ALA A 41 21.62 -10.63 -2.69
C ALA A 41 20.75 -11.28 -3.77
N ALA A 42 21.40 -11.97 -4.71
CA ALA A 42 20.76 -12.75 -5.75
C ALA A 42 20.62 -14.22 -5.30
N LEU A 43 19.38 -14.63 -5.07
CA LEU A 43 18.93 -15.90 -4.51
C LEU A 43 18.07 -16.68 -5.51
N GLY A 44 17.41 -15.98 -6.45
CA GLY A 44 16.63 -16.59 -7.51
C GLY A 44 17.44 -16.90 -8.77
N GLY A 45 18.73 -16.54 -8.80
CA GLY A 45 19.58 -16.64 -9.99
C GLY A 45 19.21 -15.62 -11.09
N SER A 46 18.19 -14.80 -10.87
CA SER A 46 17.90 -13.65 -11.74
C SER A 46 18.93 -12.57 -11.46
N ALA A 47 19.74 -12.26 -12.46
CA ALA A 47 20.58 -11.09 -12.43
C ALA A 47 19.67 -9.84 -12.44
N LEU A 48 19.23 -9.40 -11.27
CA LEU A 48 18.80 -8.01 -11.09
C LEU A 48 19.96 -7.12 -11.57
N LEU A 49 19.58 -6.12 -12.36
CA LEU A 49 20.38 -5.39 -13.34
C LEU A 49 21.91 -5.29 -13.20
N SER A 50 22.48 -5.31 -14.41
CA SER A 50 23.88 -5.20 -14.80
C SER A 50 24.52 -3.83 -14.51
N SER A 51 25.79 -3.85 -14.09
CA SER A 51 26.98 -3.04 -14.49
C SER A 51 26.94 -1.51 -14.63
N GLN A 52 25.78 -0.86 -14.66
CA GLN A 52 25.65 0.58 -14.95
C GLN A 52 25.93 1.44 -13.71
N TYR A 53 25.83 0.85 -12.53
CA TYR A 53 26.15 1.50 -11.26
C TYR A 53 27.58 1.13 -10.88
N GLY A 54 28.46 2.14 -10.75
CA GLY A 54 29.85 1.89 -10.39
C GLY A 54 29.98 1.10 -9.08
N GLU A 55 30.97 0.20 -9.01
CA GLU A 55 31.21 -0.75 -7.92
C GLU A 55 31.23 -0.11 -6.52
N ALA A 56 31.57 1.17 -6.42
CA ALA A 56 31.61 1.90 -5.15
C ALA A 56 30.25 2.01 -4.43
N ALA A 57 29.13 1.92 -5.16
CA ALA A 57 27.78 2.08 -4.60
C ALA A 57 26.90 0.83 -4.74
N PHE A 58 27.32 -0.16 -5.54
CA PHE A 58 26.54 -1.33 -5.88
C PHE A 58 27.39 -2.58 -5.75
N MET A 59 26.90 -3.52 -4.95
CA MET A 59 27.54 -4.82 -4.73
C MET A 59 26.50 -5.91 -4.92
N GLN A 60 26.83 -6.93 -5.70
CA GLN A 60 25.94 -8.05 -5.97
C GLN A 60 26.61 -9.35 -5.54
N VAL A 61 25.88 -10.19 -4.81
CA VAL A 61 26.33 -11.53 -4.43
C VAL A 61 25.32 -12.56 -4.88
N ASP A 62 25.82 -13.53 -5.65
CA ASP A 62 25.09 -14.73 -6.01
C ASP A 62 25.15 -15.72 -4.84
N CYS A 63 24.11 -15.68 -4.00
CA CYS A 63 23.98 -16.54 -2.84
C CYS A 63 23.81 -18.01 -3.23
N CYS A 64 23.29 -18.31 -4.43
CA CYS A 64 23.21 -19.69 -4.93
C CYS A 64 24.60 -20.25 -5.25
N GLN A 65 25.46 -19.45 -5.90
CA GLN A 65 26.84 -19.86 -6.17
C GLN A 65 27.66 -19.94 -4.89
N ALA A 66 27.51 -18.99 -3.98
CA ALA A 66 28.19 -19.00 -2.68
C ALA A 66 27.80 -20.24 -1.86
N ALA A 67 26.50 -20.59 -1.82
CA ALA A 67 25.99 -21.79 -1.17
C ALA A 67 26.56 -23.08 -1.80
N ARG A 68 26.59 -23.16 -3.14
CA ARG A 68 27.15 -24.33 -3.86
C ARG A 68 28.66 -24.50 -3.64
N GLY A 69 29.40 -23.41 -3.51
CA GLY A 69 30.86 -23.44 -3.30
C GLY A 69 31.28 -23.70 -1.86
N ARG A 70 30.46 -23.30 -0.87
CA ARG A 70 30.78 -23.39 0.57
C ARG A 70 29.91 -24.38 1.35
N SER A 71 28.94 -25.05 0.73
CA SER A 71 27.94 -25.90 1.39
C SER A 71 27.18 -25.18 2.52
N LEU A 72 27.03 -23.87 2.41
CA LEU A 72 26.31 -23.05 3.38
C LEU A 72 24.82 -23.02 3.04
N ALA A 73 23.98 -22.95 4.07
CA ALA A 73 22.58 -22.62 3.85
C ALA A 73 22.50 -21.22 3.21
N PRO A 74 21.51 -20.93 2.33
CA PRO A 74 21.37 -19.60 1.74
C PRO A 74 21.29 -18.47 2.79
N THR A 75 20.78 -18.78 3.99
CA THR A 75 20.64 -17.84 5.11
C THR A 75 22.01 -17.48 5.69
N GLU A 76 22.86 -18.49 5.89
CA GLU A 76 24.26 -18.32 6.29
C GLU A 76 25.06 -17.58 5.23
N ALA A 77 24.78 -17.79 3.94
CA ALA A 77 25.43 -17.04 2.87
C ALA A 77 25.10 -15.53 2.94
N VAL A 78 23.83 -15.17 3.20
CA VAL A 78 23.43 -13.78 3.42
C VAL A 78 24.07 -13.19 4.68
N GLN A 79 24.10 -13.94 5.79
CA GLN A 79 24.74 -13.50 7.03
C GLN A 79 26.25 -13.32 6.86
N SER A 80 26.91 -14.26 6.20
CA SER A 80 28.34 -14.18 5.89
C SER A 80 28.63 -12.99 5.00
N PHE A 81 27.78 -12.73 4.01
CA PHE A 81 27.88 -11.54 3.17
C PHE A 81 27.73 -10.24 3.99
N LEU A 82 26.76 -10.16 4.89
CA LEU A 82 26.66 -9.01 5.80
C LEU A 82 27.89 -8.88 6.69
N ALA A 83 28.46 -9.99 7.16
CA ALA A 83 29.66 -9.97 7.98
C ALA A 83 30.89 -9.52 7.19
N GLU A 84 31.11 -10.05 5.98
CA GLU A 84 32.29 -9.79 5.16
C GLU A 84 32.22 -8.41 4.48
N GLU A 85 31.08 -8.08 3.86
CA GLU A 85 30.99 -6.94 2.95
C GLU A 85 30.40 -5.68 3.59
N CYS A 86 29.61 -5.84 4.65
CA CYS A 86 29.17 -4.69 5.47
C CYS A 86 30.12 -4.38 6.63
N ALA A 87 31.21 -5.15 6.84
CA ALA A 87 32.25 -4.84 7.83
C ALA A 87 33.24 -3.73 7.43
N PRO A 88 33.79 -3.67 6.19
CA PRO A 88 34.86 -2.72 5.86
C PRO A 88 34.40 -1.26 5.68
N ILE A 89 33.11 -0.95 5.77
CA ILE A 89 32.57 0.44 5.71
C ILE A 89 32.96 1.26 6.97
N GLN A 90 33.69 0.67 7.93
CA GLN A 90 34.07 1.29 9.21
C GLN A 90 35.20 2.35 9.15
N ALA A 91 35.78 2.66 7.99
CA ALA A 91 36.89 3.62 7.90
C ALA A 91 36.49 5.10 7.65
N GLY A 92 35.20 5.45 7.69
CA GLY A 92 34.70 6.82 7.50
C GLY A 92 33.34 7.05 8.20
N PRO A 93 32.70 8.24 8.07
CA PRO A 93 31.36 8.45 8.62
C PRO A 93 30.42 7.37 8.06
N THR A 94 30.02 6.45 8.94
CA THR A 94 29.43 5.15 8.62
C THR A 94 28.11 5.33 7.88
N ARG A 95 28.18 5.28 6.55
CA ARG A 95 26.97 5.30 5.73
C ARG A 95 26.32 3.93 5.80
N ARG A 96 25.04 3.92 6.16
CA ARG A 96 24.25 2.69 6.21
C ARG A 96 24.08 2.11 4.81
N THR A 97 23.86 0.80 4.75
CA THR A 97 23.63 0.07 3.49
C THR A 97 22.13 -0.13 3.28
N VAL A 98 21.66 -0.16 2.03
CA VAL A 98 20.34 -0.74 1.69
C VAL A 98 20.58 -2.12 1.14
N MET A 99 19.90 -3.11 1.70
CA MET A 99 19.94 -4.47 1.18
C MET A 99 18.74 -4.72 0.27
N VAL A 100 18.99 -5.34 -0.89
CA VAL A 100 17.96 -5.80 -1.82
C VAL A 100 18.05 -7.32 -1.89
N LEU A 101 16.95 -8.01 -1.60
CA LEU A 101 16.80 -9.44 -1.80
C LEU A 101 15.99 -9.64 -3.08
N ASP A 102 16.60 -10.26 -4.08
CA ASP A 102 15.96 -10.49 -5.38
C ASP A 102 14.76 -11.44 -5.31
N SER A 103 14.74 -12.36 -4.37
CA SER A 103 13.67 -13.33 -4.15
C SER A 103 13.73 -13.88 -2.74
N LEU A 104 12.93 -13.31 -1.83
CA LEU A 104 12.69 -13.89 -0.52
C LEU A 104 11.93 -15.21 -0.62
N SER A 105 11.13 -15.39 -1.68
CA SER A 105 10.40 -16.62 -1.95
C SER A 105 11.33 -17.83 -2.04
N ALA A 106 12.58 -17.65 -2.47
CA ALA A 106 13.58 -18.71 -2.43
C ALA A 106 13.78 -19.24 -0.99
N PHE A 107 13.84 -18.37 0.02
CA PHE A 107 13.96 -18.79 1.42
C PHE A 107 12.70 -19.43 1.96
N LEU A 108 11.57 -18.75 1.76
CA LEU A 108 10.28 -19.18 2.30
C LEU A 108 9.88 -20.56 1.75
N PHE A 109 10.21 -20.85 0.49
CA PHE A 109 9.92 -22.12 -0.15
C PHE A 109 10.64 -23.32 0.50
N TRP A 110 11.88 -23.13 0.97
CA TRP A 110 12.65 -24.21 1.61
C TRP A 110 12.32 -24.35 3.09
N ASP A 111 12.26 -23.22 3.81
CA ASP A 111 11.98 -23.17 5.24
C ASP A 111 11.44 -21.78 5.60
N ALA A 112 10.11 -21.67 5.69
CA ALA A 112 9.43 -20.43 6.04
C ALA A 112 9.89 -19.86 7.39
N ALA A 113 10.15 -20.72 8.39
CA ALA A 113 10.58 -20.27 9.71
C ALA A 113 11.98 -19.63 9.64
N GLN A 114 12.92 -20.25 8.93
CA GLN A 114 14.24 -19.66 8.70
C GLN A 114 14.18 -18.39 7.87
N GLY A 115 13.33 -18.33 6.84
CA GLY A 115 13.13 -17.13 6.03
C GLY A 115 12.63 -15.95 6.87
N LEU A 116 11.62 -16.17 7.71
CA LEU A 116 11.10 -15.15 8.63
C LEU A 116 12.13 -14.76 9.69
N GLN A 117 12.87 -15.72 10.26
CA GLN A 117 13.93 -15.42 11.21
C GLN A 117 15.05 -14.57 10.59
N LEU A 118 15.43 -14.85 9.34
CA LEU A 118 16.38 -14.03 8.60
C LEU A 118 15.85 -12.60 8.45
N LEU A 119 14.58 -12.42 8.07
CA LEU A 119 13.98 -11.09 7.95
C LEU A 119 14.02 -10.32 9.27
N GLU A 120 13.69 -10.96 10.39
CA GLU A 120 13.78 -10.34 11.71
C GLU A 120 15.22 -9.91 12.02
N GLN A 121 16.20 -10.75 11.75
CA GLN A 121 17.61 -10.42 11.94
C GLN A 121 18.04 -9.23 11.08
N LEU A 122 17.68 -9.24 9.78
CA LEU A 122 17.96 -8.14 8.86
C LEU A 122 17.32 -6.82 9.31
N THR A 123 16.11 -6.87 9.89
CA THR A 123 15.44 -5.67 10.41
C THR A 123 16.10 -5.09 11.67
N ARG A 124 16.79 -5.93 12.45
CA ARG A 124 17.51 -5.54 13.67
C ARG A 124 18.97 -5.15 13.41
N GLU A 125 19.48 -5.39 12.21
CA GLU A 125 20.87 -5.12 11.84
C GLU A 125 21.15 -3.60 11.74
N PRO A 126 21.94 -3.00 12.66
CA PRO A 126 22.14 -1.55 12.71
C PRO A 126 22.90 -0.98 11.50
N ARG A 127 23.62 -1.83 10.75
CA ARG A 127 24.33 -1.43 9.52
C ARG A 127 23.38 -1.20 8.35
N LEU A 128 22.19 -1.81 8.38
CA LEU A 128 21.19 -1.67 7.34
C LEU A 128 20.28 -0.46 7.64
N SER A 129 20.10 0.40 6.65
CA SER A 129 19.10 1.48 6.69
C SER A 129 17.73 1.00 6.25
N ALA A 130 17.70 0.11 5.27
CA ALA A 130 16.49 -0.50 4.74
C ALA A 130 16.83 -1.86 4.13
N VAL A 131 15.79 -2.69 4.05
CA VAL A 131 15.79 -3.98 3.36
C VAL A 131 14.63 -3.92 2.39
N LEU A 132 14.87 -4.19 1.12
CA LEU A 132 13.86 -4.34 0.08
C LEU A 132 13.86 -5.82 -0.34
N ALA A 133 12.73 -6.51 -0.23
CA ALA A 133 12.65 -7.93 -0.54
C ALA A 133 11.54 -8.21 -1.56
N LEU A 134 11.84 -8.91 -2.64
CA LEU A 134 10.83 -9.37 -3.59
C LEU A 134 10.19 -10.67 -3.08
N VAL A 135 8.86 -10.75 -3.17
CA VAL A 135 8.06 -11.92 -2.77
C VAL A 135 7.06 -12.24 -3.86
N HIS A 136 7.11 -13.46 -4.39
CA HIS A 136 6.09 -14.04 -5.25
C HIS A 136 4.96 -14.62 -4.38
N THR A 137 3.90 -13.84 -4.20
CA THR A 137 2.79 -14.12 -3.28
C THR A 137 1.98 -15.36 -3.65
N ASP A 138 1.98 -15.74 -4.93
CA ASP A 138 1.34 -16.94 -5.47
C ASP A 138 2.07 -18.24 -5.11
N MET A 139 3.33 -18.17 -4.71
CA MET A 139 4.13 -19.34 -4.30
C MET A 139 3.95 -19.73 -2.83
N HIS A 140 3.32 -18.88 -2.02
CA HIS A 140 3.25 -19.05 -0.57
C HIS A 140 1.81 -19.05 -0.09
N PRO A 141 1.47 -19.80 0.98
CA PRO A 141 0.16 -19.71 1.60
C PRO A 141 -0.08 -18.31 2.17
N ALA A 142 -1.34 -17.89 2.22
CA ALA A 142 -1.73 -16.55 2.63
C ALA A 142 -1.18 -16.15 4.02
N TRP A 143 -1.10 -17.09 4.96
CA TRP A 143 -0.59 -16.81 6.31
C TRP A 143 0.90 -16.46 6.32
N GLU A 144 1.73 -17.06 5.46
CA GLU A 144 3.15 -16.72 5.34
C GLU A 144 3.32 -15.32 4.76
N VAL A 145 2.53 -14.99 3.74
CA VAL A 145 2.51 -13.65 3.14
C VAL A 145 2.08 -12.61 4.18
N GLU A 146 1.06 -12.89 4.99
CA GLU A 146 0.64 -12.00 6.08
C GLU A 146 1.69 -11.83 7.17
N GLU A 147 2.44 -12.88 7.53
CA GLU A 147 3.57 -12.76 8.46
C GLU A 147 4.70 -11.88 7.92
N VAL A 148 5.03 -12.05 6.63
CA VAL A 148 5.98 -11.16 5.97
C VAL A 148 5.45 -9.71 5.98
N ARG A 149 4.17 -9.50 5.63
CA ARG A 149 3.53 -8.18 5.69
C ARG A 149 3.56 -7.60 7.09
N ARG A 150 3.37 -8.40 8.14
CA ARG A 150 3.44 -7.98 9.56
C ARG A 150 4.82 -7.43 9.90
N LEU A 151 5.90 -8.11 9.48
CA LEU A 151 7.28 -7.70 9.71
C LEU A 151 7.72 -6.47 8.89
N THR A 152 7.06 -6.21 7.76
CA THR A 152 7.41 -5.07 6.90
C THR A 152 6.85 -3.75 7.41
N SER A 153 7.55 -2.66 7.09
CA SER A 153 7.11 -1.27 7.29
C SER A 153 6.31 -0.73 6.10
N GLY A 154 6.34 -1.42 4.97
CA GLY A 154 5.52 -1.12 3.82
C GLY A 154 5.64 -2.15 2.71
N THR A 155 4.63 -2.19 1.86
CA THR A 155 4.49 -3.15 0.77
C THR A 155 4.26 -2.40 -0.54
N LEU A 156 4.85 -2.88 -1.63
CA LEU A 156 4.59 -2.42 -2.98
C LEU A 156 4.01 -3.59 -3.76
N GLU A 157 2.71 -3.58 -3.97
CA GLU A 157 2.01 -4.63 -4.71
C GLU A 157 1.95 -4.27 -6.20
N ILE A 158 2.44 -5.18 -7.04
CA ILE A 158 2.35 -5.09 -8.49
C ILE A 158 1.08 -5.81 -8.92
N ARG A 159 0.15 -5.09 -9.57
CA ARG A 159 -1.10 -5.66 -10.08
C ARG A 159 -1.16 -5.55 -11.59
N ALA A 160 -1.63 -6.60 -12.24
CA ALA A 160 -1.97 -6.58 -13.66
C ALA A 160 -3.08 -5.56 -13.97
N ALA A 161 -3.07 -5.01 -15.18
CA ALA A 161 -4.22 -4.23 -15.66
C ALA A 161 -5.45 -5.13 -15.74
N GLN A 162 -6.57 -4.70 -15.15
CA GLN A 162 -7.84 -5.43 -15.28
C GLN A 162 -8.29 -5.41 -16.75
N ASP A 163 -8.73 -6.55 -17.26
CA ASP A 163 -9.23 -6.66 -18.62
C ASP A 163 -10.55 -5.92 -18.78
N GLY A 164 -10.48 -4.74 -19.40
CA GLY A 164 -11.62 -3.99 -19.91
C GLY A 164 -11.44 -3.75 -21.40
N ALA A 165 -12.54 -3.76 -22.17
CA ALA A 165 -12.59 -3.69 -23.64
C ALA A 165 -12.04 -2.39 -24.29
N ALA A 166 -11.31 -1.56 -23.54
CA ALA A 166 -10.68 -0.34 -24.02
C ALA A 166 -9.19 -0.57 -24.32
N PRO A 167 -8.55 0.23 -25.18
CA PRO A 167 -7.10 0.15 -25.39
C PRO A 167 -6.37 0.34 -24.04
N ARG A 168 -5.53 -0.63 -23.67
CA ARG A 168 -4.78 -0.65 -22.40
C ARG A 168 -3.93 0.64 -22.28
N ARG A 169 -4.38 1.56 -21.41
CA ARG A 169 -3.68 2.81 -21.10
C ARG A 169 -2.45 2.59 -20.20
N ALA A 170 -2.45 1.50 -19.45
CA ALA A 170 -1.38 1.09 -18.55
C ALA A 170 -1.16 -0.43 -18.66
N ASP A 171 0.04 -0.88 -18.30
CA ASP A 171 0.36 -2.31 -18.21
C ASP A 171 -0.14 -2.90 -16.87
N GLY A 172 -0.25 -2.05 -15.84
CA GLY A 172 -0.82 -2.42 -14.55
C GLY A 172 -0.90 -1.27 -13.54
N THR A 173 -1.18 -1.62 -12.29
CA THR A 173 -1.24 -0.69 -11.15
C THR A 173 -0.20 -1.07 -10.09
N LEU A 174 0.48 -0.09 -9.53
CA LEU A 174 1.29 -0.20 -8.32
C LEU A 174 0.48 0.27 -7.12
N VAL A 175 0.40 -0.54 -6.08
CA VAL A 175 -0.26 -0.18 -4.82
C VAL A 175 0.80 -0.14 -3.72
N LEU A 176 1.18 1.08 -3.30
CA LEU A 176 2.13 1.29 -2.22
C LEU A 176 1.37 1.45 -0.90
N SER A 177 1.65 0.59 0.07
CA SER A 177 1.09 0.64 1.42
C SER A 177 2.19 0.88 2.44
N LEU A 178 2.14 1.99 3.19
CA LEU A 178 3.15 2.36 4.17
C LEU A 178 2.55 2.41 5.59
N LYS A 179 3.15 1.67 6.52
CA LYS A 179 2.83 1.74 7.95
C LYS A 179 3.40 3.01 8.55
N ARG A 180 2.54 3.83 9.15
CA ARG A 180 2.98 4.97 9.97
C ARG A 180 3.24 4.50 11.40
N ARG A 181 4.06 5.27 12.13
CA ARG A 181 4.29 5.05 13.56
C ARG A 181 3.01 5.08 14.40
N THR A 182 1.96 5.75 13.91
CA THR A 182 0.65 5.83 14.57
C THR A 182 -0.24 4.60 14.32
N GLY A 183 0.28 3.53 13.69
CA GLY A 183 -0.51 2.38 13.23
C GLY A 183 -1.37 2.63 11.98
N ARG A 184 -1.49 3.89 11.52
CA ARG A 184 -2.27 4.24 10.33
C ARG A 184 -1.53 3.81 9.05
N MET A 185 -2.26 3.23 8.11
CA MET A 185 -1.75 2.90 6.79
C MET A 185 -1.94 4.08 5.83
N ARG A 186 -0.89 4.45 5.09
CA ARG A 186 -0.99 5.32 3.91
C ARG A 186 -0.97 4.42 2.68
N VAL A 187 -2.00 4.52 1.84
CA VAL A 187 -2.07 3.79 0.57
C VAL A 187 -1.99 4.78 -0.59
N GLU A 188 -1.10 4.52 -1.53
CA GLU A 188 -0.95 5.26 -2.78
C GLU A 188 -1.10 4.31 -3.96
N LYS A 189 -1.77 4.77 -5.02
CA LYS A 189 -2.04 3.98 -6.21
C LYS A 189 -1.55 4.74 -7.43
N GLU A 190 -0.71 4.08 -8.23
CA GLU A 190 -0.16 4.62 -9.47
C GLU A 190 -0.35 3.61 -10.60
N GLU A 191 -0.64 4.08 -11.80
CA GLU A 191 -0.56 3.25 -13.00
C GLU A 191 0.89 3.18 -13.48
N TYR A 192 1.29 2.03 -14.02
CA TYR A 192 2.59 1.89 -14.65
C TYR A 192 2.50 1.38 -16.08
N ARG A 193 3.49 1.76 -16.88
CA ARG A 193 3.75 1.25 -18.22
C ARG A 193 5.24 1.00 -18.39
N VAL A 194 5.58 -0.18 -18.87
CA VAL A 194 6.95 -0.56 -19.23
C VAL A 194 7.15 -0.21 -20.70
N LEU A 195 8.03 0.76 -20.94
CA LEU A 195 8.37 1.23 -22.28
C LEU A 195 9.18 0.16 -23.05
N PRO A 196 9.26 0.23 -24.39
CA PRO A 196 9.99 -0.76 -25.20
C PRO A 196 11.49 -0.85 -24.88
N ASP A 197 12.07 0.20 -24.30
CA ASP A 197 13.46 0.24 -23.82
C ASP A 197 13.65 -0.43 -22.44
N GLY A 198 12.57 -0.93 -21.83
CA GLY A 198 12.57 -1.55 -20.51
C GLY A 198 12.37 -0.58 -19.35
N SER A 199 12.28 0.74 -19.62
CA SER A 199 12.11 1.73 -18.56
C SER A 199 10.67 1.79 -18.03
N LEU A 200 10.53 2.16 -16.76
CA LEU A 200 9.25 2.25 -16.06
C LEU A 200 8.70 3.68 -16.12
N HIS A 201 7.54 3.87 -16.76
CA HIS A 201 6.76 5.11 -16.69
C HIS A 201 5.61 4.96 -15.70
N ARG A 202 5.51 5.87 -14.72
CA ARG A 202 4.44 5.88 -13.70
C ARG A 202 3.56 7.12 -13.84
N SER A 203 2.26 6.96 -13.63
CA SER A 203 1.31 8.07 -13.61
C SER A 203 0.28 7.90 -12.50
N PRO A 204 -0.16 8.98 -11.85
CA PRO A 204 -1.22 8.90 -10.85
C PRO A 204 -2.51 8.38 -11.49
N LEU A 205 -3.25 7.55 -10.76
CA LEU A 205 -4.55 7.03 -11.20
C LEU A 205 -5.49 8.22 -11.47
N ALA A 206 -5.99 8.34 -12.70
CA ALA A 206 -6.97 9.38 -13.00
C ALA A 206 -8.23 9.15 -12.15
N PRO A 207 -8.83 10.19 -11.54
CA PRO A 207 -10.10 10.02 -10.84
C PRO A 207 -11.15 9.49 -11.82
N ALA A 208 -11.85 8.43 -11.42
CA ALA A 208 -12.82 7.71 -12.25
C ALA A 208 -13.99 8.57 -12.78
N ASP A 209 -14.13 9.82 -12.29
CA ASP A 209 -15.23 10.72 -12.62
C ASP A 209 -14.95 11.74 -13.74
N ALA A 210 -13.83 11.64 -14.46
CA ALA A 210 -13.60 12.46 -15.67
C ALA A 210 -14.34 11.95 -16.93
N GLY A 211 -15.42 11.17 -16.73
CA GLY A 211 -16.12 10.40 -17.75
C GLY A 211 -17.62 10.69 -17.85
N ILE A 212 -18.04 11.95 -17.68
CA ILE A 212 -19.27 12.41 -18.34
C ILE A 212 -18.83 13.33 -19.48
N PRO A 213 -18.92 12.91 -20.76
CA PRO A 213 -18.76 13.86 -21.84
C PRO A 213 -19.91 14.86 -21.73
N ALA A 214 -19.59 16.13 -21.53
CA ALA A 214 -20.55 17.21 -21.73
C ALA A 214 -21.07 17.10 -23.17
N ALA A 215 -22.26 16.52 -23.31
CA ALA A 215 -23.01 16.53 -24.54
C ALA A 215 -23.36 17.98 -24.86
N GLY A 216 -22.63 18.59 -25.80
CA GLY A 216 -22.97 19.91 -26.29
C GLY A 216 -21.82 20.70 -26.90
N ALA A 217 -21.17 20.19 -27.97
CA ALA A 217 -20.41 21.06 -28.88
C ALA A 217 -20.17 20.38 -30.24
N LEU A 218 -21.22 20.23 -31.03
CA LEU A 218 -21.10 20.09 -32.48
C LEU A 218 -22.22 20.89 -33.16
N HIS A 219 -21.92 22.15 -33.48
CA HIS A 219 -22.33 22.80 -34.73
C HIS A 219 -21.30 23.90 -35.02
N GLY A 220 -20.51 23.70 -36.08
CA GLY A 220 -19.61 24.73 -36.60
C GLY A 220 -20.37 25.76 -37.43
N THR A 221 -19.86 26.99 -37.48
CA THR A 221 -19.54 27.71 -38.73
C THR A 221 -18.92 29.09 -38.44
N ALA A 222 -17.76 29.30 -39.07
CA ALA A 222 -17.17 30.50 -39.67
C ALA A 222 -17.26 31.92 -39.02
N HIS A 223 -16.05 32.50 -38.93
CA HIS A 223 -15.66 33.90 -39.22
C HIS A 223 -15.99 35.03 -38.20
N GLY A 224 -14.93 35.75 -37.80
CA GLY A 224 -15.04 37.19 -37.49
C GLY A 224 -14.35 37.69 -36.21
N SER A 225 -13.09 38.11 -36.35
CA SER A 225 -12.52 39.38 -35.87
C SER A 225 -12.86 39.95 -34.46
N ARG A 226 -11.79 40.05 -33.66
CA ARG A 226 -11.35 41.17 -32.79
C ARG A 226 -12.12 41.58 -31.51
N VAL A 227 -11.39 41.41 -30.41
CA VAL A 227 -11.06 42.39 -29.32
C VAL A 227 -12.24 43.04 -28.58
N SER A 228 -12.41 42.70 -27.30
CA SER A 228 -12.23 43.62 -26.16
C SER A 228 -12.67 43.03 -24.81
N GLN A 229 -11.74 43.11 -23.85
CA GLN A 229 -11.93 43.50 -22.45
C GLN A 229 -12.53 42.54 -21.41
N ALA A 230 -11.61 42.17 -20.51
CA ALA A 230 -11.69 42.32 -19.05
C ALA A 230 -12.59 41.36 -18.24
N ARG A 231 -11.92 40.44 -17.54
CA ARG A 231 -11.88 40.55 -16.06
C ARG A 231 -10.64 39.89 -15.48
N GLN A 232 -9.70 40.78 -15.14
CA GLN A 232 -8.63 40.56 -14.19
C GLN A 232 -9.24 40.26 -12.81
N VAL A 233 -8.83 39.17 -12.18
CA VAL A 233 -8.94 38.98 -10.73
C VAL A 233 -7.55 38.57 -10.26
N ASP A 234 -6.88 39.51 -9.61
CA ASP A 234 -5.59 39.29 -8.95
C ASP A 234 -5.73 38.33 -7.75
N PRO A 235 -4.64 37.64 -7.36
CA PRO A 235 -4.66 36.61 -6.33
C PRO A 235 -4.59 37.24 -4.93
N VAL A 236 -5.51 36.85 -4.04
CA VAL A 236 -5.40 37.21 -2.61
C VAL A 236 -5.07 35.97 -1.79
N ARG A 237 -3.91 36.08 -1.14
CA ARG A 237 -3.33 35.23 -0.11
C ARG A 237 -4.30 34.92 1.04
N GLY A 238 -4.27 33.67 1.51
CA GLY A 238 -4.48 33.31 2.93
C GLY A 238 -5.92 33.37 3.44
N GLY A 239 -6.54 32.19 3.58
CA GLY A 239 -7.79 32.00 4.31
C GLY A 239 -8.91 31.48 3.41
N MET A 240 -9.22 30.19 3.54
CA MET A 240 -10.32 29.53 2.82
C MET A 240 -11.66 30.09 3.32
N ARG A 241 -12.15 31.17 2.71
CA ARG A 241 -13.51 31.67 2.93
C ARG A 241 -14.48 30.94 2.02
N LEU A 242 -15.02 29.82 2.50
CA LEU A 242 -16.16 29.14 1.89
C LEU A 242 -17.44 29.89 2.26
N SER A 243 -17.66 31.07 1.66
CA SER A 243 -18.99 31.67 1.69
C SER A 243 -19.89 30.89 0.75
N LEU A 244 -20.84 30.14 1.31
CA LEU A 244 -21.84 29.42 0.51
C LEU A 244 -22.56 30.39 -0.42
N THR A 245 -22.62 30.01 -1.69
CA THR A 245 -23.44 30.68 -2.69
C THR A 245 -24.91 30.64 -2.29
N ASP A 246 -25.72 31.58 -2.78
CA ASP A 246 -27.14 31.64 -2.42
C ASP A 246 -27.89 30.36 -2.83
N THR A 247 -27.42 29.68 -3.87
CA THR A 247 -27.89 28.37 -4.31
C THR A 247 -27.58 27.26 -3.30
N GLU A 248 -26.36 27.22 -2.76
CA GLU A 248 -25.98 26.23 -1.74
C GLU A 248 -26.69 26.49 -0.40
N ARG A 249 -26.95 27.76 -0.07
CA ARG A 249 -27.70 28.13 1.12
C ARG A 249 -29.16 27.67 1.04
N ALA A 250 -29.79 27.84 -0.12
CA ALA A 250 -31.14 27.33 -0.36
C ALA A 250 -31.20 25.80 -0.29
N ALA A 251 -30.21 25.11 -0.86
CA ALA A 251 -30.12 23.66 -0.80
C ALA A 251 -29.96 23.14 0.64
N ARG A 252 -29.06 23.75 1.43
CA ARG A 252 -28.86 23.40 2.84
C ARG A 252 -30.15 23.55 3.66
N ASN A 253 -30.92 24.61 3.43
CA ASN A 253 -32.17 24.84 4.15
C ASN A 253 -33.28 23.83 3.80
N GLY A 254 -33.15 23.09 2.69
CA GLY A 254 -34.09 22.04 2.29
C GLY A 254 -33.68 20.63 2.75
N VAL A 255 -32.50 20.47 3.37
CA VAL A 255 -32.04 19.18 3.88
C VAL A 255 -32.63 18.95 5.26
N VAL A 256 -33.71 18.17 5.32
CA VAL A 256 -34.26 17.62 6.56
C VAL A 256 -33.36 16.48 7.02
N LEU A 257 -32.84 16.56 8.23
CA LEU A 257 -31.94 15.54 8.75
C LEU A 257 -32.74 14.35 9.31
N PRO A 258 -32.26 13.10 9.18
CA PRO A 258 -32.99 11.91 9.61
C PRO A 258 -33.46 11.93 11.08
N TRP A 259 -32.77 12.64 11.97
CA TRP A 259 -33.10 12.73 13.40
C TRP A 259 -34.22 13.74 13.73
N GLU A 260 -34.63 14.59 12.79
CA GLU A 260 -35.78 15.49 12.98
C GLU A 260 -37.12 14.72 12.93
N HIS A 261 -37.13 13.50 12.38
CA HIS A 261 -38.29 12.61 12.41
C HIS A 261 -38.58 12.00 13.80
N SER A 262 -37.60 11.99 14.71
CA SER A 262 -37.72 11.35 16.02
C SER A 262 -38.31 12.21 17.15
N GLN A 263 -38.68 13.47 16.90
CA GLN A 263 -39.26 14.36 17.94
C GLN A 263 -40.75 14.66 17.78
N ALA A 264 -41.43 14.09 16.78
CA ALA A 264 -42.87 14.22 16.62
C ALA A 264 -43.60 12.92 17.02
N GLY A 265 -43.68 12.63 18.32
CA GLY A 265 -44.58 11.61 18.85
C GLY A 265 -44.00 10.78 19.99
N CYS A 266 -44.68 10.79 21.13
CA CYS A 266 -44.32 10.13 22.37
C CYS A 266 -44.28 8.58 22.31
N ALA A 267 -43.52 8.03 23.28
CA ALA A 267 -43.57 6.66 23.84
C ALA A 267 -43.06 5.53 22.92
N SER A 268 -42.38 4.48 23.38
CA SER A 268 -42.20 3.93 24.72
C SER A 268 -40.96 3.02 24.70
N GLN A 269 -40.35 2.89 25.87
CA GLN A 269 -39.45 1.80 26.26
C GLN A 269 -40.16 0.45 26.04
N ASP A 270 -39.44 -0.56 25.56
CA ASP A 270 -39.92 -1.87 25.07
C ASP A 270 -40.68 -1.83 23.74
N ASP A 271 -39.95 -1.92 22.62
CA ASP A 271 -40.38 -2.69 21.46
C ASP A 271 -39.22 -2.85 20.47
N LEU A 272 -38.70 -4.08 20.36
CA LEU A 272 -37.81 -4.50 19.29
C LEU A 272 -38.61 -4.60 17.99
N GLN A 273 -38.81 -3.46 17.31
CA GLN A 273 -39.34 -3.47 15.95
C GLN A 273 -38.24 -3.15 14.92
N PRO A 274 -38.10 -3.99 13.87
CA PRO A 274 -37.22 -3.68 12.76
C PRO A 274 -37.77 -2.47 11.98
N VAL A 275 -36.93 -1.46 11.80
CA VAL A 275 -37.23 -0.30 10.95
C VAL A 275 -37.30 -0.77 9.49
N ALA A 276 -38.52 -0.89 8.97
CA ALA A 276 -38.76 -1.16 7.56
C ALA A 276 -38.63 0.12 6.73
N LEU A 277 -37.96 0.03 5.58
CA LEU A 277 -37.94 1.07 4.55
C LEU A 277 -39.38 1.36 4.04
N PRO A 278 -39.69 2.60 3.63
CA PRO A 278 -41.05 3.00 3.31
C PRO A 278 -41.55 2.25 2.06
N GLY A 279 -42.54 1.36 2.23
CA GLY A 279 -43.21 0.69 1.13
C GLY A 279 -43.94 -0.62 1.41
N GLN A 280 -43.78 -1.25 2.58
CA GLN A 280 -44.33 -2.59 2.79
C GLN A 280 -44.96 -2.75 4.18
N ARG A 281 -46.29 -2.86 4.22
CA ARG A 281 -47.05 -3.28 5.41
C ARG A 281 -47.03 -4.81 5.45
N VAL A 282 -46.45 -5.39 6.50
CA VAL A 282 -46.60 -6.80 6.84
C VAL A 282 -47.36 -6.87 8.15
N ALA A 283 -48.52 -7.53 8.14
CA ALA A 283 -49.29 -7.84 9.34
C ALA A 283 -48.60 -8.99 10.11
N PRO A 284 -48.68 -9.02 11.45
CA PRO A 284 -48.16 -10.13 12.21
C PRO A 284 -49.20 -11.24 12.19
N ASP A 285 -48.81 -12.45 11.77
CA ASP A 285 -49.15 -13.70 12.44
C ASP A 285 -48.48 -14.87 11.73
N ASP A 286 -48.18 -15.88 12.53
CA ASP A 286 -47.67 -17.22 12.23
C ASP A 286 -46.16 -17.44 12.04
N ALA A 287 -45.65 -18.03 13.12
CA ALA A 287 -44.43 -18.79 13.30
C ALA A 287 -43.91 -19.55 12.07
N GLY A 288 -42.59 -19.43 11.87
CA GLY A 288 -41.79 -20.53 11.32
C GLY A 288 -41.65 -20.57 9.80
N ALA A 289 -41.26 -19.47 9.15
CA ALA A 289 -40.63 -19.53 7.83
C ALA A 289 -39.72 -18.31 7.61
N THR A 290 -38.41 -18.50 7.65
CA THR A 290 -37.45 -17.51 7.15
C THR A 290 -37.47 -17.54 5.62
N PRO A 291 -37.77 -16.44 4.93
CA PRO A 291 -37.63 -16.38 3.48
C PRO A 291 -36.13 -16.40 3.12
N ALA A 292 -35.72 -17.42 2.36
CA ALA A 292 -34.39 -17.51 1.80
C ALA A 292 -34.14 -16.30 0.87
N GLY A 293 -33.18 -15.44 1.23
CA GLY A 293 -32.67 -14.40 0.34
C GLY A 293 -32.41 -13.02 0.93
N MET A 294 -32.66 -12.78 2.22
CA MET A 294 -32.32 -11.50 2.86
C MET A 294 -31.24 -11.71 3.93
N GLY A 295 -30.06 -11.11 3.71
CA GLY A 295 -28.99 -11.08 4.70
C GLY A 295 -29.37 -10.10 5.82
N PHE A 296 -29.30 -10.57 7.06
CA PHE A 296 -29.47 -9.74 8.24
C PHE A 296 -28.09 -9.51 8.86
N ILE A 297 -27.82 -8.27 9.31
CA ILE A 297 -26.63 -7.95 10.09
C ILE A 297 -27.03 -8.03 11.56
N LEU A 298 -26.53 -9.06 12.26
CA LEU A 298 -26.70 -9.21 13.70
C LEU A 298 -25.59 -8.39 14.36
N TYR A 299 -25.97 -7.35 15.10
CA TYR A 299 -25.04 -6.63 15.96
C TYR A 299 -25.05 -7.34 17.31
N ASP A 300 -24.06 -8.19 17.54
CA ASP A 300 -23.76 -8.65 18.88
C ASP A 300 -23.03 -7.54 19.63
N ARG A 301 -23.41 -7.33 20.89
CA ARG A 301 -22.88 -6.22 21.68
C ARG A 301 -21.78 -6.79 22.56
N ASP A 302 -20.52 -6.58 22.16
CA ASP A 302 -19.33 -7.11 22.85
C ASP A 302 -19.17 -6.64 24.32
N SER A 303 -20.06 -5.79 24.82
CA SER A 303 -19.98 -5.16 26.14
C SER A 303 -20.74 -5.86 27.27
N ASP A 304 -21.40 -7.00 27.00
CA ASP A 304 -22.16 -7.74 28.03
C ASP A 304 -21.41 -8.95 28.60
N ASN A 305 -20.16 -9.18 28.18
CA ASN A 305 -19.31 -10.25 28.69
C ASN A 305 -17.93 -9.76 29.17
N ASP A 306 -17.91 -8.57 29.76
CA ASP A 306 -16.83 -8.16 30.67
C ASP A 306 -17.04 -8.92 31.99
N ASP A 307 -16.55 -10.16 32.05
CA ASP A 307 -16.16 -10.73 33.34
C ASP A 307 -15.10 -9.78 33.91
N VAL A 308 -15.51 -9.06 34.93
CA VAL A 308 -14.70 -8.07 35.63
C VAL A 308 -13.64 -8.85 36.41
N ASP A 309 -12.48 -9.11 35.81
CA ASP A 309 -11.29 -9.55 36.54
C ASP A 309 -10.86 -8.39 37.46
N SER A 310 -11.41 -8.43 38.66
CA SER A 310 -11.32 -7.42 39.73
C SER A 310 -10.32 -7.88 40.79
N ASP A 311 -9.06 -8.07 40.42
CA ASP A 311 -7.98 -8.36 41.38
C ASP A 311 -6.58 -7.83 41.02
N GLU A 312 -6.43 -6.95 40.01
CA GLU A 312 -5.16 -6.21 39.83
C GLU A 312 -5.09 -5.02 40.81
N ASP A 313 -4.47 -5.28 41.97
CA ASP A 313 -4.10 -4.29 42.98
C ASP A 313 -3.13 -3.23 42.38
N PRO A 314 -3.49 -1.94 42.36
CA PRO A 314 -2.68 -0.87 41.76
C PRO A 314 -1.52 -0.38 42.66
N ASP A 315 -0.93 -1.28 43.45
CA ASP A 315 -0.03 -0.94 44.56
C ASP A 315 1.38 -1.59 44.44
N ASP A 316 1.69 -2.34 43.37
CA ASP A 316 2.82 -3.29 43.34
C ASP A 316 4.11 -2.81 42.63
N ASP A 317 4.21 -1.53 42.24
CA ASP A 317 5.42 -0.97 41.60
C ASP A 317 5.96 0.31 42.27
N LEU A 318 5.72 0.48 43.56
CA LEU A 318 6.60 1.27 44.43
C LEU A 318 7.67 0.35 45.05
N ASP A 319 8.86 0.32 44.44
CA ASP A 319 10.17 0.50 45.11
C ASP A 319 11.38 0.26 44.17
N VAL A 320 12.36 1.18 44.28
CA VAL A 320 13.77 1.20 43.78
C VAL A 320 14.06 1.96 42.48
#